data_AF-A0A7S1GMU6-F1
#
_entry.id   AF-A0A7S1GMU6-F1
#
_cell.length_a   1.000
_cell.length_b   1.000
_cell.length_c   1.000
_cell.angle_alpha   90.00
_cell.angle_beta   90.00
_cell.angle_gamma   90.00
#
_symmetry.space_group_name_H-M   'P 1'
#
loop_
_entity.id
_entity.type
_entity.pdbx_description
1 polymer ?
#
loop_
_entity_poly.entity_id
_entity_poly.type
_entity_poly.pdbx_seq_one_letter_code
_entity_poly.pdbx_strand_id
1 'polypeptide(L)'
;FTSWSWNLLGLSFAMSGYIAYTAASEGMDPPSPWFLRIALLMYETAAPQTLLVSAVVRYAIWPRVLAGTGDTKDLRHPRTLLWHNANSAIALLEAAFLGGLPVLMSHVAIAPMFGIAYILFSWVMAPYWRPDCGPQFIYFFMDTTLGKGNAIAIMILLMVLMVFYGLFAIASTLLAGSGILAHAFFVFALCALVFRFND
;
A
#
# COMPACT_ATOMS: atom_id res chain seq x y z
N PHE A 1 -6.20 -1.85 5.99
CA PHE A 1 -5.32 -1.75 4.82
C PHE A 1 -3.84 -1.85 5.19
N THR A 2 -3.32 -1.07 6.15
CA THR A 2 -1.89 -1.07 6.53
C THR A 2 -1.30 -2.47 6.77
N SER A 3 -1.97 -3.30 7.57
CA SER A 3 -1.49 -4.65 7.86
C SER A 3 -1.56 -5.58 6.66
N TRP A 4 -2.57 -5.42 5.79
CA TRP A 4 -2.71 -6.24 4.58
C TRP A 4 -1.60 -5.90 3.59
N SER A 5 -1.33 -4.61 3.35
CA SER A 5 -0.22 -4.19 2.49
C SER A 5 1.14 -4.56 3.10
N TRP A 6 1.32 -4.43 4.42
CA TRP A 6 2.56 -4.82 5.10
C TRP A 6 2.85 -6.31 4.96
N ASN A 7 1.83 -7.16 5.19
CA ASN A 7 1.98 -8.60 5.06
C ASN A 7 2.23 -9.02 3.61
N LEU A 8 1.52 -8.43 2.65
CA LEU A 8 1.76 -8.71 1.22
C LEU A 8 3.17 -8.29 0.79
N LEU A 9 3.64 -7.11 1.24
CA LEU A 9 4.97 -6.62 0.94
C LEU A 9 6.04 -7.54 1.55
N GLY A 10 5.88 -7.92 2.83
CA GLY A 10 6.78 -8.85 3.50
C GLY A 10 6.81 -10.24 2.84
N LEU A 11 5.65 -10.78 2.45
CA LEU A 11 5.56 -12.04 1.70
C LEU A 11 6.23 -11.94 0.34
N SER A 12 6.02 -10.84 -0.39
CA SER A 12 6.67 -10.59 -1.66
C SER A 12 8.20 -10.59 -1.52
N PHE A 13 8.74 -9.90 -0.51
CA PHE A 13 10.19 -9.88 -0.29
C PHE A 13 10.74 -11.23 0.18
N ALA A 14 10.03 -11.95 1.05
CA ALA A 14 10.44 -13.28 1.46
C ALA A 14 10.51 -14.23 0.26
N MET A 15 9.51 -14.18 -0.63
CA MET A 15 9.49 -14.98 -1.86
C MET A 15 10.60 -14.55 -2.82
N SER A 16 10.80 -13.25 -3.04
CA SER A 16 11.87 -12.72 -3.89
C SER A 16 13.26 -13.10 -3.36
N GLY A 17 13.46 -13.03 -2.04
CA GLY A 17 14.69 -13.47 -1.40
C GLY A 17 14.94 -14.97 -1.55
N TYR A 18 13.89 -15.79 -1.41
CA TYR A 18 13.99 -17.23 -1.68
C TYR A 18 14.33 -17.53 -3.14
N ILE A 19 13.72 -16.80 -4.09
CA ILE A 19 14.02 -16.93 -5.52
C ILE A 19 15.47 -16.54 -5.81
N ALA A 20 15.96 -15.43 -5.26
CA ALA A 20 17.35 -15.01 -5.42
C ALA A 20 18.33 -16.02 -4.82
N TYR A 21 18.03 -16.55 -3.63
CA TYR A 21 18.85 -17.56 -2.96
C TYR A 21 18.95 -18.86 -3.76
N THR A 22 17.82 -19.37 -4.25
CA THR A 22 17.79 -20.59 -5.08
C THR A 22 18.51 -20.39 -6.40
N ALA A 23 18.35 -19.23 -7.04
CA ALA A 23 19.07 -18.90 -8.28
C ALA A 23 20.60 -18.76 -8.09
N ALA A 24 21.05 -18.35 -6.90
CA ALA A 24 22.47 -18.21 -6.57
C ALA A 24 23.12 -19.51 -6.05
N SER A 25 22.32 -20.50 -5.64
CA SER A 25 22.81 -21.75 -5.05
C SER A 25 23.11 -22.78 -6.13
N GLU A 26 24.37 -23.21 -6.23
CA GLU A 26 24.77 -24.27 -7.16
C GLU A 26 24.04 -25.58 -6.83
N GLY A 27 23.42 -26.20 -7.84
CA GLY A 27 22.75 -27.50 -7.72
C GLY A 27 21.30 -27.48 -7.22
N MET A 28 20.70 -26.30 -7.00
CA MET A 28 19.26 -26.19 -6.76
C MET A 28 18.50 -26.01 -8.08
N ASP A 29 17.38 -26.71 -8.21
CA ASP A 29 16.45 -26.47 -9.31
C ASP A 29 15.84 -25.06 -9.20
N PRO A 30 15.64 -24.35 -10.33
CA PRO A 30 14.99 -23.05 -10.30
C PRO A 30 13.58 -23.19 -9.73
N PRO A 31 13.14 -22.23 -8.89
CA PRO A 31 11.79 -22.26 -8.33
C PRO A 31 10.76 -22.24 -9.45
N SER A 32 9.62 -22.89 -9.23
CA SER A 32 8.51 -22.90 -10.19
C SER A 32 8.18 -21.49 -10.67
N PRO A 33 7.92 -21.26 -11.97
CA PRO A 33 7.56 -19.94 -12.50
C PRO A 33 6.39 -19.28 -11.77
N TRP A 34 5.52 -20.08 -11.14
CA TRP A 34 4.43 -19.57 -10.31
C TRP A 34 4.89 -18.85 -9.04
N PHE A 35 6.02 -19.23 -8.44
CA PHE A 35 6.58 -18.50 -7.29
C PHE A 35 6.93 -17.06 -7.67
N LEU A 36 7.62 -16.89 -8.80
CA LEU A 36 7.96 -15.56 -9.31
C LEU A 36 6.71 -14.74 -9.62
N ARG A 37 5.74 -15.34 -10.33
CA ARG A 37 4.48 -14.67 -10.67
C ARG A 37 3.72 -14.21 -9.43
N ILE A 38 3.60 -15.07 -8.42
CA ILE A 38 2.91 -14.74 -7.17
C ILE A 38 3.66 -13.63 -6.41
N ALA A 39 5.00 -13.71 -6.33
CA ALA A 39 5.81 -12.69 -5.67
C ALA A 39 5.63 -11.30 -6.33
N LEU A 40 5.60 -11.25 -7.67
CA LEU A 40 5.34 -10.04 -8.44
C LEU A 40 3.91 -9.53 -8.23
N LEU A 41 2.90 -10.39 -8.29
CA LEU A 41 1.51 -10.00 -8.04
C LEU A 41 1.31 -9.41 -6.65
N MET A 42 1.96 -10.00 -5.63
CA MET A 42 1.95 -9.47 -4.26
C MET A 42 2.58 -8.08 -4.20
N TYR A 43 3.71 -7.86 -4.88
CA TYR A 43 4.36 -6.56 -4.95
C TYR A 43 3.51 -5.51 -5.67
N GLU A 44 3.03 -5.82 -6.88
CA GLU A 44 2.18 -4.95 -7.71
C GLU A 44 0.89 -4.53 -7.00
N THR A 45 0.40 -5.39 -6.10
CA THR A 45 -0.73 -5.09 -5.21
C THR A 45 -0.30 -4.20 -4.04
N ALA A 46 0.76 -4.60 -3.33
CA ALA A 46 1.16 -3.97 -2.08
C ALA A 46 1.74 -2.57 -2.28
N ALA A 47 2.64 -2.38 -3.24
CA ALA A 47 3.37 -1.14 -3.47
C ALA A 47 2.44 0.09 -3.59
N PRO A 48 1.46 0.14 -4.52
CA PRO A 48 0.55 1.28 -4.62
C PRO A 48 -0.38 1.42 -3.40
N GLN A 49 -0.72 0.31 -2.74
CA GLN A 49 -1.54 0.34 -1.52
C GLN A 49 -0.83 0.95 -0.33
N THR A 50 0.49 0.74 -0.19
CA THR A 50 1.25 1.39 0.87
C THR A 50 1.17 2.91 0.75
N LEU A 51 1.30 3.46 -0.46
CA LEU A 51 1.11 4.90 -0.72
C LEU A 51 -0.32 5.35 -0.46
N LEU A 52 -1.32 4.55 -0.86
CA LEU A 52 -2.73 4.84 -0.58
C LEU A 52 -3.00 4.93 0.93
N VAL A 53 -2.47 3.99 1.71
CA VAL A 53 -2.61 4.00 3.18
C VAL A 53 -2.03 5.27 3.77
N SER A 54 -0.81 5.63 3.40
CA SER A 54 -0.15 6.85 3.87
C SER A 54 -0.93 8.10 3.49
N ALA A 55 -1.45 8.16 2.26
CA ALA A 55 -2.31 9.25 1.79
C ALA A 55 -3.63 9.34 2.58
N VAL A 56 -4.31 8.21 2.82
CA VAL A 56 -5.55 8.17 3.63
C VAL A 56 -5.29 8.64 5.05
N VAL A 57 -4.20 8.19 5.67
CA VAL A 57 -3.82 8.62 7.03
C VAL A 57 -3.59 10.13 7.06
N ARG A 58 -2.77 10.65 6.13
CA ARG A 58 -2.41 12.08 6.08
C ARG A 58 -3.57 13.00 5.73
N TYR A 59 -4.38 12.63 4.73
CA TYR A 59 -5.35 13.54 4.12
C TYR A 59 -6.81 13.30 4.54
N ALA A 60 -7.15 12.12 5.08
CA ALA A 60 -8.52 11.81 5.49
C ALA A 60 -8.67 11.58 6.99
N ILE A 61 -7.84 10.71 7.58
CA ILE A 61 -7.97 10.34 9.00
C ILE A 61 -7.46 11.47 9.89
N TRP A 62 -6.24 11.94 9.66
CA TRP A 62 -5.61 12.92 10.53
C TRP A 62 -6.39 14.24 10.63
N PRO A 63 -6.80 14.89 9.53
CA PRO A 63 -7.54 16.15 9.62
C PRO A 63 -8.88 15.98 10.35
N ARG A 64 -9.55 14.84 10.17
CA ARG A 64 -10.82 14.56 10.84
C ARG A 64 -10.65 14.38 12.35
N VAL A 65 -9.59 13.70 12.78
CA VAL A 65 -9.32 13.52 14.22
C VAL A 65 -8.94 14.84 14.87
N LEU A 66 -8.15 15.68 14.19
CA LEU A 66 -7.83 17.03 14.68
C LEU A 66 -9.05 17.96 14.76
N ALA A 67 -10.00 17.84 13.83
CA ALA A 67 -11.21 18.66 13.82
C ALA A 67 -12.27 18.21 14.84
N GLY A 68 -12.16 16.98 15.38
CA GLY A 68 -13.08 16.44 16.37
C GLY A 68 -12.56 16.55 17.81
N THR A 69 -13.30 15.98 18.76
CA THR A 69 -12.87 15.77 20.15
C THR A 69 -12.03 14.49 20.33
N GLY A 70 -11.51 13.93 19.24
CA GLY A 70 -10.85 12.63 19.23
C GLY A 70 -9.49 12.65 19.92
N ASP A 71 -9.16 11.55 20.61
CA ASP A 71 -7.82 11.37 21.17
C ASP A 71 -6.81 11.16 20.03
N THR A 72 -5.76 11.98 20.00
CA THR A 72 -4.68 11.91 19.01
C THR A 72 -3.51 11.04 19.46
N LYS A 73 -3.51 10.54 20.70
CA LYS A 73 -2.37 9.79 21.29
C LYS A 73 -1.93 8.60 20.43
N ASP A 74 -2.88 7.78 19.98
CA ASP A 74 -2.55 6.57 19.21
C ASP A 74 -1.99 6.89 17.82
N LEU A 75 -2.46 7.98 17.20
CA LEU A 75 -2.00 8.42 15.89
C LEU A 75 -0.63 9.12 15.97
N ARG A 76 -0.36 9.85 17.07
CA ARG A 76 0.93 10.47 17.37
C ARG A 76 1.97 9.48 17.88
N HIS A 77 1.55 8.28 18.26
CA HIS A 77 2.46 7.28 18.78
C HIS A 77 3.54 6.97 17.71
N PRO A 78 4.84 7.08 18.02
CA PRO A 78 5.92 6.91 17.04
C PRO A 78 5.85 5.58 16.29
N ARG A 79 5.45 4.51 16.99
CA ARG A 79 5.17 3.21 16.35
C ARG A 79 4.13 3.34 15.23
N THR A 80 2.99 3.96 15.46
CA THR A 80 1.93 4.08 14.46
C THR A 80 2.43 4.86 13.24
N LEU A 81 3.08 6.01 13.47
CA LEU A 81 3.67 6.82 12.40
C LEU A 81 4.72 6.04 11.59
N LEU A 82 5.61 5.33 12.28
CA LEU A 82 6.63 4.51 11.66
C LEU A 82 6.01 3.37 10.85
N TRP A 83 4.97 2.71 11.35
CA TRP A 83 4.31 1.61 10.62
C TRP A 83 3.65 2.07 9.32
N HIS A 84 3.03 3.26 9.30
CA HIS A 84 2.44 3.80 8.08
C HIS A 84 3.52 4.29 7.09
N ASN A 85 4.47 5.09 7.58
CA ASN A 85 5.52 5.66 6.73
C ASN A 85 6.52 4.60 6.23
N ALA A 86 6.90 3.63 7.08
CA ALA A 86 7.87 2.60 6.70
C ALA A 86 7.34 1.70 5.58
N ASN A 87 6.03 1.42 5.56
CA ASN A 87 5.41 0.62 4.50
C ASN A 87 5.69 1.24 3.12
N SER A 88 5.40 2.53 3.00
CA SER A 88 5.67 3.30 1.79
C SER A 88 7.17 3.47 1.53
N ALA A 89 7.97 3.77 2.56
CA ALA A 89 9.42 3.94 2.41
C ALA A 89 10.05 2.69 1.82
N ILE A 90 9.73 1.51 2.36
CA ILE A 90 10.31 0.25 1.93
C ILE A 90 9.87 -0.10 0.51
N ALA A 91 8.60 0.09 0.15
CA ALA A 91 8.14 -0.12 -1.22
C ALA A 91 8.85 0.82 -2.23
N LEU A 92 9.06 2.09 -1.86
CA LEU A 92 9.78 3.06 -2.69
C LEU A 92 11.28 2.74 -2.80
N LEU A 93 11.91 2.32 -1.71
CA LEU A 93 13.30 1.88 -1.70
C LEU A 93 13.49 0.60 -2.53
N GLU A 94 12.53 -0.32 -2.52
CA GLU A 94 12.56 -1.50 -3.38
C GLU A 94 12.49 -1.11 -4.86
N ALA A 95 11.54 -0.25 -5.23
CA ALA A 95 11.35 0.21 -6.59
C ALA A 95 12.57 0.98 -7.13
N ALA A 96 13.27 1.72 -6.27
CA ALA A 96 14.37 2.58 -6.67
C ALA A 96 15.76 1.95 -6.46
N PHE A 97 16.07 1.32 -5.33
CA PHE A 97 17.45 1.05 -4.93
C PHE A 97 17.82 -0.43 -4.79
N LEU A 98 16.87 -1.32 -4.50
CA LEU A 98 17.20 -2.68 -4.07
C LEU A 98 17.12 -3.69 -5.23
N GLY A 99 15.92 -4.03 -5.68
CA GLY A 99 15.71 -4.96 -6.80
C GLY A 99 15.04 -4.33 -8.02
N GLY A 100 14.43 -3.14 -7.87
CA GLY A 100 13.70 -2.50 -8.94
C GLY A 100 12.53 -3.35 -9.43
N LEU A 101 11.80 -4.01 -8.50
CA LEU A 101 10.69 -4.88 -8.86
C LEU A 101 9.70 -4.14 -9.77
N PRO A 102 9.44 -4.66 -10.98
CA PRO A 102 8.64 -3.95 -11.95
C PRO A 102 7.17 -4.01 -11.54
N VAL A 103 6.47 -2.91 -11.83
CA VAL A 103 5.01 -2.90 -11.85
C VAL A 103 4.58 -2.76 -13.30
N LEU A 104 3.80 -3.70 -13.80
CA LEU A 104 3.43 -3.72 -15.21
C LEU A 104 2.07 -3.05 -15.42
N MET A 105 1.99 -2.12 -16.39
CA MET A 105 0.72 -1.48 -16.75
C MET A 105 -0.33 -2.48 -17.25
N SER A 106 0.09 -3.60 -17.84
CA SER A 106 -0.81 -4.69 -18.25
C SER A 106 -1.55 -5.34 -17.08
N HIS A 107 -1.05 -5.16 -15.85
CA HIS A 107 -1.58 -5.75 -14.63
C HIS A 107 -2.36 -4.76 -13.76
N VAL A 108 -2.67 -3.57 -14.29
CA VAL A 108 -3.29 -2.46 -13.55
C VAL A 108 -4.58 -2.83 -12.80
N ALA A 109 -5.30 -3.86 -13.26
CA ALA A 109 -6.53 -4.33 -12.62
C ALA A 109 -6.31 -5.01 -11.26
N ILE A 110 -5.09 -5.48 -10.96
CA ILE A 110 -4.82 -6.34 -9.80
C ILE A 110 -4.95 -5.57 -8.47
N ALA A 111 -4.37 -4.36 -8.40
CA ALA A 111 -4.50 -3.53 -7.19
C ALA A 111 -5.96 -3.12 -6.90
N PRO A 112 -6.77 -2.67 -7.88
CA PRO A 112 -8.21 -2.49 -7.73
C PRO A 112 -8.97 -3.72 -7.26
N MET A 113 -8.72 -4.89 -7.86
CA MET A 113 -9.40 -6.13 -7.47
C MET A 113 -9.16 -6.44 -5.99
N PHE A 114 -7.93 -6.26 -5.51
CA PHE A 114 -7.62 -6.43 -4.10
C PHE A 114 -8.27 -5.36 -3.21
N GLY A 115 -8.29 -4.09 -3.65
CA GLY A 115 -8.99 -3.01 -2.96
C GLY A 115 -10.49 -3.27 -2.81
N ILE A 116 -11.13 -3.77 -3.88
CA ILE A 116 -12.54 -4.18 -3.87
C ILE A 116 -12.75 -5.35 -2.91
N ALA A 117 -11.90 -6.38 -2.98
CA ALA A 117 -11.96 -7.53 -2.07
C ALA A 117 -11.85 -7.09 -0.60
N TYR A 118 -10.96 -6.14 -0.28
CA TYR A 118 -10.84 -5.58 1.06
C TYR A 118 -12.12 -4.84 1.51
N ILE A 119 -12.73 -4.04 0.63
CA ILE A 119 -13.96 -3.31 0.94
C ILE A 119 -15.10 -4.29 1.21
N LEU A 120 -15.29 -5.27 0.33
CA LEU A 120 -16.30 -6.31 0.51
C LEU A 120 -16.08 -7.10 1.80
N PHE A 121 -14.84 -7.50 2.08
CA PHE A 121 -14.47 -8.13 3.34
C PHE A 121 -14.84 -7.25 4.53
N SER A 122 -14.52 -5.95 4.47
CA SER A 122 -14.81 -5.01 5.56
C SER A 122 -16.32 -4.84 5.78
N TRP A 123 -17.12 -4.82 4.72
CA TRP A 123 -18.58 -4.77 4.80
C TRP A 123 -19.18 -6.04 5.38
N VAL A 124 -18.71 -7.21 4.94
CA VAL A 124 -19.15 -8.51 5.48
C VAL A 124 -18.82 -8.61 6.97
N MET A 125 -17.65 -8.14 7.38
CA MET A 125 -17.19 -8.22 8.77
C MET A 125 -17.80 -7.15 9.69
N ALA A 126 -18.38 -6.09 9.14
CA ALA A 126 -18.87 -4.95 9.93
C ALA A 126 -19.84 -5.34 11.06
N PRO A 127 -20.82 -6.25 10.88
CA PRO A 127 -21.72 -6.68 11.95
C PRO A 127 -21.04 -7.54 13.02
N TYR A 128 -19.87 -8.13 12.73
CA TYR A 128 -19.24 -9.16 13.57
C TYR A 128 -18.14 -8.63 14.48
N TRP A 129 -17.52 -7.48 14.19
CA TRP A 129 -16.43 -6.95 15.03
C TRP A 129 -16.89 -6.50 16.42
N ARG A 130 -18.09 -5.93 16.51
CA ARG A 130 -18.72 -5.46 17.76
C ARG A 130 -20.24 -5.69 17.69
N PRO A 131 -20.71 -6.94 17.82
CA PRO A 131 -22.13 -7.27 17.65
C PRO A 131 -23.03 -6.45 18.59
N ASP A 132 -22.54 -6.08 19.77
CA ASP A 132 -23.28 -5.31 20.79
C ASP A 132 -23.45 -3.82 20.44
N CYS A 133 -22.73 -3.29 19.44
CA CYS A 133 -22.73 -1.87 19.08
C CYS A 133 -23.27 -1.61 17.67
N GLY A 134 -23.79 -2.64 17.00
CA GLY A 134 -24.17 -2.60 15.59
C GLY A 134 -22.96 -2.61 14.63
N PRO A 135 -23.20 -2.54 13.31
CA PRO A 135 -22.13 -2.61 12.31
C PRO A 135 -21.05 -1.56 12.52
N GLN A 136 -19.80 -1.99 12.62
CA GLN A 136 -18.63 -1.12 12.72
C GLN A 136 -17.82 -1.17 11.43
N PHE A 137 -17.42 -0.01 10.92
CA PHE A 137 -16.55 0.07 9.76
C PHE A 137 -15.16 0.53 10.18
N ILE A 138 -14.11 -0.08 9.62
CA ILE A 138 -12.71 0.25 9.94
C ILE A 138 -12.43 1.74 9.71
N TYR A 139 -13.02 2.30 8.65
CA TYR A 139 -12.93 3.72 8.35
C TYR A 139 -14.31 4.31 8.10
N PHE A 140 -14.51 5.55 8.55
CA PHE A 140 -15.81 6.24 8.48
C PHE A 140 -16.36 6.35 7.04
N PHE A 141 -15.49 6.44 6.03
CA PHE A 141 -15.89 6.56 4.63
C PHE A 141 -16.26 5.22 3.98
N MET A 142 -16.10 4.10 4.69
CA MET A 142 -16.51 2.78 4.20
C MET A 142 -18.00 2.51 4.40
N ASP A 143 -18.66 3.27 5.27
CA ASP A 143 -20.10 3.14 5.46
C ASP A 143 -20.86 3.88 4.37
N THR A 144 -21.28 3.18 3.32
CA THR A 144 -22.05 3.77 2.21
C THR A 144 -23.50 4.06 2.59
N THR A 145 -23.98 3.61 3.75
CA THR A 145 -25.34 3.90 4.23
C THR A 145 -25.50 5.34 4.75
N LEU A 146 -24.40 5.98 5.16
CA LEU A 146 -24.36 7.37 5.62
C LEU A 146 -24.45 8.41 4.49
N GLY A 147 -24.61 7.95 3.24
CA GLY A 147 -24.94 8.79 2.09
C GLY A 147 -23.90 8.78 0.97
N LYS A 148 -24.24 9.50 -0.11
CA LYS A 148 -23.48 9.50 -1.37
C LYS A 148 -22.03 9.98 -1.21
N GLY A 149 -21.74 10.81 -0.22
CA GLY A 149 -20.39 11.31 0.05
C GLY A 149 -19.38 10.18 0.31
N ASN A 150 -19.76 9.16 1.07
CA ASN A 150 -18.90 8.02 1.38
C ASN A 150 -18.68 7.13 0.14
N ALA A 151 -19.73 6.92 -0.66
CA ALA A 151 -19.58 6.21 -1.94
C ALA A 151 -18.63 6.94 -2.91
N ILE A 152 -18.75 8.28 -3.00
CA ILE A 152 -17.83 9.11 -3.79
C ILE A 152 -16.40 9.01 -3.24
N ALA A 153 -16.23 9.03 -1.91
CA ALA A 153 -14.92 8.89 -1.29
C ALA A 153 -14.24 7.57 -1.68
N ILE A 154 -14.97 6.44 -1.70
CA ILE A 154 -14.44 5.15 -2.16
C ILE A 154 -13.98 5.23 -3.63
N MET A 155 -14.77 5.86 -4.50
CA MET A 155 -14.39 6.05 -5.91
C MET A 155 -13.16 6.94 -6.08
N ILE A 156 -13.02 8.00 -5.27
CA ILE A 156 -11.82 8.84 -5.24
C ILE A 156 -10.61 8.02 -4.80
N LEU A 157 -10.74 7.20 -3.75
CA LEU A 157 -9.65 6.34 -3.28
C LEU A 157 -9.23 5.31 -4.34
N LEU A 158 -10.18 4.77 -5.11
CA LEU A 158 -9.88 3.91 -6.25
C LEU A 158 -9.07 4.67 -7.32
N MET A 159 -9.48 5.90 -7.67
CA MET A 159 -8.71 6.72 -8.61
C MET A 159 -7.29 7.01 -8.10
N VAL A 160 -7.14 7.37 -6.82
CA VAL A 160 -5.84 7.60 -6.19
C VAL A 160 -4.97 6.34 -6.22
N LEU A 161 -5.56 5.16 -5.96
CA LEU A 161 -4.86 3.88 -6.07
C LEU A 161 -4.35 3.64 -7.49
N MET A 162 -5.17 3.91 -8.50
CA MET A 162 -4.79 3.78 -9.92
C MET A 162 -3.66 4.74 -10.31
N VAL A 163 -3.69 5.98 -9.79
CA VAL A 163 -2.60 6.94 -9.98
C VAL A 163 -1.30 6.40 -9.36
N PHE A 164 -1.35 5.93 -8.11
CA PHE A 164 -0.17 5.36 -7.46
C PHE A 164 0.35 4.11 -8.17
N TYR A 165 -0.53 3.25 -8.69
CA TYR A 165 -0.13 2.12 -9.52
C TYR A 165 0.63 2.59 -10.77
N GLY A 166 0.06 3.56 -11.49
CA GLY A 166 0.69 4.16 -12.67
C GLY A 166 2.05 4.78 -12.37
N LEU A 167 2.21 5.43 -11.21
CA LEU A 167 3.50 5.98 -10.78
C LEU A 167 4.56 4.89 -10.63
N PHE A 168 4.26 3.77 -9.95
CA PHE A 168 5.20 2.66 -9.84
C PHE A 168 5.52 2.04 -11.20
N ALA A 169 4.50 1.90 -12.06
CA ALA A 169 4.71 1.30 -13.37
C ALA A 169 5.63 2.13 -14.26
N ILE A 170 5.42 3.45 -14.29
CA ILE A 170 6.24 4.39 -15.05
C ILE A 170 7.63 4.54 -14.41
N ALA A 171 7.73 4.51 -13.07
CA ALA A 171 8.99 4.63 -12.36
C ALA A 171 10.02 3.59 -12.81
N SER A 172 9.60 2.34 -13.02
CA SER A 172 10.49 1.28 -13.53
C SER A 172 11.21 1.68 -14.83
N THR A 173 10.49 2.34 -15.74
CA THR A 173 11.04 2.76 -17.05
C THR A 173 11.89 4.01 -16.92
N LEU A 174 11.45 5.00 -16.14
CA LEU A 174 12.18 6.25 -15.95
C LEU A 174 13.49 6.04 -15.17
N LEU A 175 13.49 5.12 -14.21
CA LEU A 175 14.63 4.89 -13.33
C LEU A 175 15.69 3.97 -13.96
N ALA A 176 15.32 3.04 -14.86
CA ALA A 176 16.23 2.06 -15.46
C ALA A 176 17.46 2.65 -16.18
N GLY A 177 17.40 3.91 -16.62
CA GLY A 177 18.50 4.64 -17.25
C GLY A 177 18.99 5.85 -16.46
N SER A 178 18.54 6.04 -15.22
CA SER A 178 18.77 7.25 -14.45
C SER A 178 19.88 7.09 -13.40
N GLY A 179 20.44 8.21 -12.93
CA GLY A 179 21.46 8.21 -11.89
C GLY A 179 20.88 8.16 -10.48
N ILE A 180 21.72 7.86 -9.49
CA ILE A 180 21.33 7.74 -8.07
C ILE A 180 20.53 8.95 -7.52
N LEU A 181 20.80 10.16 -8.04
CA LEU A 181 20.08 11.37 -7.65
C LEU A 181 18.61 11.35 -8.10
N ALA A 182 18.30 10.78 -9.27
CA ALA A 182 16.92 10.65 -9.74
C ALA A 182 16.14 9.64 -8.88
N HIS A 183 16.79 8.55 -8.48
CA HIS A 183 16.25 7.55 -7.56
C HIS A 183 15.95 8.16 -6.18
N ALA A 184 16.93 8.89 -5.63
CA ALA A 184 16.76 9.60 -4.37
C ALA A 184 15.62 10.62 -4.46
N PHE A 185 15.58 11.43 -5.52
CA PHE A 185 14.52 12.41 -5.74
C PHE A 185 13.15 11.75 -5.81
N PHE A 186 12.99 10.66 -6.56
CA PHE A 186 11.74 9.90 -6.65
C PHE A 186 11.24 9.45 -5.28
N VAL A 187 12.12 8.81 -4.48
CA VAL A 187 11.78 8.35 -3.13
C VAL A 187 11.41 9.53 -2.23
N PHE A 188 12.26 10.57 -2.15
CA PHE A 188 12.02 11.72 -1.29
C PHE A 188 10.75 12.49 -1.67
N ALA A 189 10.49 12.69 -2.97
CA ALA A 189 9.31 13.39 -3.44
C ALA A 189 8.01 12.66 -3.05
N LEU A 190 7.96 11.34 -3.25
CA LEU A 190 6.77 10.56 -2.89
C LEU A 190 6.62 10.41 -1.37
N CYS A 191 7.71 10.22 -0.62
CA CYS A 191 7.68 10.28 0.83
C CYS A 191 7.17 11.64 1.31
N ALA A 192 7.68 12.75 0.79
CA ALA A 192 7.23 14.09 1.16
C ALA A 192 5.75 14.36 0.80
N LEU A 193 5.23 13.71 -0.24
CA LEU A 193 3.83 13.82 -0.65
C LEU A 193 2.88 13.07 0.28
N VAL A 194 3.26 11.87 0.75
CA VAL A 194 2.32 10.98 1.47
C VAL A 194 2.63 10.81 2.95
N PHE A 195 3.88 11.02 3.39
CA PHE A 195 4.25 10.80 4.79
C PHE A 195 3.69 11.90 5.65
N ARG A 196 3.30 11.52 6.86
CA ARG A 196 3.08 12.48 7.93
C ARG A 196 4.38 12.59 8.71
N PHE A 197 4.94 13.80 8.75
CA PHE A 197 5.93 14.18 9.76
C PHE A 197 5.17 14.80 10.94
N ASN A 198 5.68 14.64 12.16
CA ASN A 198 5.06 15.24 13.34
C ASN A 198 4.93 16.76 13.15
N ASP A 199 3.70 17.26 13.08
CA ASP A 199 3.38 18.67 13.32
C ASP A 199 2.84 18.79 14.75
#